data_AF-A0A3M7M4R2-F1
#
_entry.id   AF-A0A3M7M4R2-F1
#
_cell.length_a   1.000
_cell.length_b   1.000
_cell.length_c   1.000
_cell.angle_alpha   90.00
_cell.angle_beta   90.00
_cell.angle_gamma   90.00
#
_symmetry.space_group_name_H-M   'P 1'
#
loop_
_entity.id
_entity.type
_entity.pdbx_description
1 polymer ?
#
loop_
_entity_poly.entity_id
_entity_poly.type
_entity_poly.pdbx_seq_one_letter_code
_entity_poly.pdbx_strand_id
1 'polypeptide(L)'
;MIPATTMDAFVSRKRKRKRVEPESTAGSTPILQALQGTQQEEEPTEFKLALLASLHPDLDEATILETLLAADGSVEQASDYLNEPRISGTCPRKRPTLATVGYQSSLSSYRIAPPTGNPAKKASVKKGKTLFLYSPEDIEAHTPCSIIHNFLPAKQADALLLQLLEDAPTYNSLEFKLFDRVVLSPHTCAFYVNSLAEAEEQKTEYIYDGRKFEDVRQSLPEMLKACPQVEVAVNQEIQRRIRDYYPNGKKLKYQSPHPWKANTAFVNCYDGPQQSVGYHADQLTYLGPRAVIGSLSLGVAREFRVRKTVAQDDAELQKAEGSSIADAQGQISIHLPHNSLLVMHAEMQEEWKHCIAPAQTIDPHPLAKNKRLNITYRFYKESLHPKHTPKCTCGVAAVLRCATRKKGSRGRYMWICHVGYVPGQKGCSFFQWAEFDEDGEPPWISQAEGHGCPNS
;
A
#
# COMPACT_ATOMS: atom_id res chain seq x y z
N MET A 1 -55.85 9.71 31.65
CA MET A 1 -56.01 11.18 31.76
C MET A 1 -55.37 11.62 33.06
N ILE A 2 -54.22 12.28 32.96
CA ILE A 2 -53.59 13.35 33.79
C ILE A 2 -52.22 13.58 33.09
N PRO A 3 -51.74 14.82 32.90
CA PRO A 3 -51.01 15.22 31.70
C PRO A 3 -49.52 15.56 31.88
N ALA A 4 -48.80 15.40 30.77
CA ALA A 4 -47.74 16.18 30.12
C ALA A 4 -46.79 17.14 30.90
N THR A 5 -45.50 16.91 30.61
CA THR A 5 -44.42 17.85 30.19
C THR A 5 -43.91 18.96 31.12
N THR A 6 -42.58 18.94 31.31
CA THR A 6 -41.72 20.13 31.26
C THR A 6 -40.34 19.78 30.69
N MET A 7 -39.91 20.54 29.68
CA MET A 7 -38.57 20.54 29.09
C MET A 7 -37.60 21.35 29.95
N ASP A 8 -36.39 20.83 30.17
CA ASP A 8 -35.28 21.59 30.77
C ASP A 8 -34.43 22.27 29.68
N ALA A 9 -34.37 23.60 29.76
CA ALA A 9 -33.55 24.46 28.91
C ALA A 9 -32.18 24.70 29.56
N PHE A 10 -31.11 24.27 28.89
CA PHE A 10 -29.72 24.53 29.28
C PHE A 10 -29.31 25.96 28.91
N VAL A 11 -29.09 26.81 29.92
CA VAL A 11 -28.61 28.20 29.78
C VAL A 11 -27.08 28.21 29.60
N SER A 12 -26.62 28.64 28.43
CA SER A 12 -25.21 28.92 28.13
C SER A 12 -24.75 30.25 28.71
N ARG A 13 -23.75 30.24 29.60
CA ARG A 13 -23.07 31.44 30.13
C ARG A 13 -21.97 31.91 29.17
N LYS A 14 -22.21 32.98 28.39
CA LYS A 14 -21.18 33.73 27.65
C LYS A 14 -20.60 34.86 28.52
N ARG A 15 -19.26 34.89 28.66
CA ARG A 15 -18.49 35.97 29.29
C ARG A 15 -18.49 37.22 28.39
N LYS A 16 -18.75 38.38 29.00
CA LYS A 16 -18.84 39.72 28.41
C LYS A 16 -17.41 40.27 28.16
N ARG A 17 -17.06 40.65 26.92
CA ARG A 17 -15.82 41.37 26.59
C ARG A 17 -16.17 42.84 26.35
N LYS A 18 -15.46 43.73 27.06
CA LYS A 18 -15.71 45.18 27.16
C LYS A 18 -15.23 45.89 25.89
N ARG A 19 -16.07 46.78 25.34
CA ARG A 19 -15.83 47.64 24.18
C ARG A 19 -15.08 48.89 24.64
N VAL A 20 -14.03 49.28 23.90
CA VAL A 20 -13.31 50.57 24.05
C VAL A 20 -13.39 51.24 22.67
N GLU A 21 -13.80 52.51 22.65
CA GLU A 21 -13.91 53.34 21.44
C GLU A 21 -12.58 54.06 21.12
N PRO A 22 -12.36 54.51 19.87
CA PRO A 22 -11.11 55.12 19.46
C PRO A 22 -11.19 56.67 19.51
N GLU A 23 -10.10 57.30 19.95
CA GLU A 23 -9.82 58.71 19.69
C GLU A 23 -8.55 58.87 18.84
N SER A 24 -8.63 59.81 17.91
CA SER A 24 -7.65 60.19 16.90
C SER A 24 -6.56 61.13 17.45
N THR A 25 -5.31 61.02 16.98
CA THR A 25 -4.61 62.07 16.19
C THR A 25 -3.12 61.76 15.92
N ALA A 26 -2.75 62.01 14.66
CA ALA A 26 -1.45 62.34 14.02
C ALA A 26 -0.09 62.15 14.75
N GLY A 27 0.88 61.58 14.01
CA GLY A 27 2.25 62.09 13.95
C GLY A 27 3.40 61.10 14.14
N SER A 28 4.22 60.97 13.08
CA SER A 28 5.66 60.62 13.03
C SER A 28 6.18 59.21 13.38
N THR A 29 6.91 58.66 12.39
CA THR A 29 7.95 57.61 12.43
C THR A 29 8.94 57.79 13.60
N PRO A 30 9.53 56.70 14.15
CA PRO A 30 10.66 56.05 13.47
C PRO A 30 10.65 54.51 13.48
N ILE A 31 11.10 54.00 12.34
CA ILE A 31 11.60 52.65 12.08
C ILE A 31 12.96 52.49 12.79
N LEU A 32 13.25 51.27 13.29
CA LEU A 32 14.49 50.79 13.93
C LEU A 32 14.64 51.03 15.44
N GLN A 33 13.96 50.19 16.26
CA GLN A 33 14.51 49.64 17.51
C GLN A 33 13.49 48.69 18.17
N ALA A 34 13.38 47.45 17.66
CA ALA A 34 12.82 46.32 18.41
C ALA A 34 13.01 45.00 17.63
N LEU A 35 14.25 44.58 17.42
CA LEU A 35 14.57 43.21 16.98
C LEU A 35 15.64 42.62 17.88
N GLN A 36 15.28 42.41 19.15
CA GLN A 36 15.93 41.44 20.03
C GLN A 36 14.86 40.90 20.98
N GLY A 37 14.34 39.69 20.67
CA GLY A 37 13.33 39.04 21.49
C GLY A 37 12.68 37.84 20.79
N THR A 38 13.37 36.70 20.86
CA THR A 38 12.94 35.33 20.53
C THR A 38 11.47 35.00 20.82
N GLN A 39 10.71 34.57 19.81
CA GLN A 39 9.90 33.33 19.76
C GLN A 39 9.66 33.01 18.27
N GLN A 40 10.11 31.84 17.81
CA GLN A 40 9.93 31.37 16.44
C GLN A 40 8.48 30.86 16.31
N GLU A 41 7.54 31.78 16.11
CA GLU A 41 6.23 31.42 15.55
C GLU A 41 6.48 30.89 14.14
N GLU A 42 6.10 29.63 13.88
CA GLU A 42 6.08 29.10 12.52
C GLU A 42 5.09 29.94 11.70
N GLU A 43 5.63 30.86 10.89
CA GLU A 43 4.80 31.69 10.03
C GLU A 43 3.92 30.81 9.13
N PRO A 44 2.64 31.17 8.94
CA PRO A 44 1.73 30.38 8.13
C PRO A 44 2.24 30.26 6.69
N THR A 45 2.08 29.07 6.09
CA THR A 45 2.61 28.75 4.75
C THR A 45 2.19 29.77 3.69
N GLU A 46 0.96 30.29 3.76
CA GLU A 46 0.43 31.31 2.85
C GLU A 46 1.25 32.62 2.91
N PHE A 47 1.72 33.00 4.09
CA PHE A 47 2.60 34.16 4.26
C PHE A 47 3.98 33.92 3.64
N LYS A 48 4.54 32.73 3.82
CA LYS A 48 5.82 32.33 3.22
C LYS A 48 5.77 32.26 1.69
N LEU A 49 4.65 31.80 1.14
CA LEU A 49 4.39 31.79 -0.31
C LEU A 49 4.27 33.21 -0.85
N ALA A 50 3.50 34.09 -0.18
CA ALA A 50 3.38 35.49 -0.56
C ALA A 50 4.73 36.23 -0.49
N LEU A 51 5.55 35.92 0.52
CA LEU A 51 6.88 36.49 0.68
C LEU A 51 7.82 36.04 -0.46
N LEU A 52 7.85 34.75 -0.79
CA LEU A 52 8.63 34.24 -1.92
C LEU A 52 8.13 34.77 -3.27
N ALA A 53 6.82 34.89 -3.46
CA ALA A 53 6.23 35.48 -4.66
C ALA A 53 6.62 36.97 -4.82
N SER A 54 6.77 37.69 -3.71
CA SER A 54 7.27 39.08 -3.74
C SER A 54 8.77 39.16 -4.04
N LEU A 55 9.55 38.17 -3.62
CA LEU A 55 11.00 38.11 -3.88
C LEU A 55 11.31 37.62 -5.31
N HIS A 56 10.42 36.82 -5.91
CA HIS A 56 10.57 36.20 -7.23
C HIS A 56 9.33 36.40 -8.11
N PRO A 57 9.03 37.65 -8.55
CA PRO A 57 7.78 37.98 -9.24
C PRO A 57 7.63 37.35 -10.64
N ASP A 58 8.71 36.84 -11.23
CA ASP A 58 8.72 36.22 -12.56
C ASP A 58 8.39 34.71 -12.54
N LEU A 59 8.17 34.13 -11.35
CA LEU A 59 7.90 32.70 -11.17
C LEU A 59 6.43 32.42 -10.87
N ASP A 60 5.94 31.28 -11.34
CA ASP A 60 4.59 30.82 -11.07
C ASP A 60 4.46 30.24 -9.66
N GLU A 61 3.24 30.32 -9.11
CA GLU A 61 2.90 29.91 -7.74
C GLU A 61 3.26 28.45 -7.44
N ALA A 62 3.16 27.56 -8.45
CA ALA A 62 3.53 26.15 -8.30
C ALA A 62 5.04 25.98 -8.07
N THR A 63 5.88 26.68 -8.85
CA THR A 63 7.34 26.69 -8.66
C THR A 63 7.73 27.22 -7.28
N ILE A 64 7.06 28.28 -6.80
CA ILE A 64 7.31 28.88 -5.48
C ILE A 64 6.94 27.91 -4.35
N LEU A 65 5.77 27.29 -4.43
CA LEU A 65 5.31 26.30 -3.45
C LEU A 65 6.22 25.09 -3.37
N GLU A 66 6.64 24.55 -4.52
CA GLU A 66 7.54 23.41 -4.58
C GLU A 66 8.93 23.74 -4.02
N THR A 67 9.46 24.94 -4.28
CA THR A 67 10.75 25.38 -3.73
C THR A 67 10.68 25.56 -2.21
N LEU A 68 9.57 26.11 -1.71
CA LEU A 68 9.34 26.23 -0.27
C LEU A 68 9.24 24.86 0.42
N LEU A 69 8.62 23.88 -0.25
CA LEU A 69 8.57 22.50 0.23
C LEU A 69 9.95 21.83 0.22
N ALA A 70 10.77 22.08 -0.81
CA ALA A 70 12.15 21.57 -0.90
C ALA A 70 13.09 22.17 0.16
N ALA A 71 12.77 23.37 0.63
CA ALA A 71 13.49 24.09 1.69
C ALA A 71 12.96 23.81 3.11
N ASP A 72 12.17 22.74 3.31
CA ASP A 72 11.51 22.41 4.59
C ASP A 72 10.75 23.61 5.21
N GLY A 73 10.16 24.47 4.37
CA GLY A 73 9.43 25.66 4.79
C GLY A 73 10.30 26.86 5.17
N SER A 74 11.59 26.89 4.81
CA SER A 74 12.47 28.06 4.95
C SER A 74 12.40 28.94 3.70
N VAL A 75 11.99 30.21 3.87
CA VAL A 75 11.92 31.21 2.79
C VAL A 75 13.32 31.59 2.30
N GLU A 76 14.29 31.67 3.21
CA GLU A 76 15.68 32.05 2.91
C GLU A 76 16.33 31.02 1.99
N GLN A 77 16.26 29.73 2.37
CA GLN A 77 16.81 28.63 1.56
C GLN A 77 16.07 28.47 0.24
N ALA A 78 14.74 28.68 0.23
CA ALA A 78 13.97 28.65 -1.00
C ALA A 78 14.38 29.79 -1.95
N SER A 79 14.61 31.00 -1.44
CA SER A 79 15.08 32.14 -2.24
C SER A 79 16.48 31.89 -2.82
N ASP A 80 17.37 31.28 -2.04
CA ASP A 80 18.72 30.92 -2.49
C ASP A 80 18.68 29.91 -3.65
N TYR A 81 17.80 28.90 -3.59
CA TYR A 81 17.59 27.95 -4.69
C TYR A 81 17.07 28.60 -5.97
N LEU A 82 16.32 29.69 -5.86
CA LEU A 82 15.74 30.40 -7.01
C LEU A 82 16.73 31.38 -7.67
N ASN A 83 17.72 31.86 -6.92
CA ASN A 83 18.71 32.83 -7.39
C ASN A 83 19.91 32.21 -8.13
N GLU A 84 20.07 30.88 -8.13
CA GLU A 84 21.19 30.25 -8.86
C GLU A 84 20.96 30.20 -10.39
N PRO A 85 22.00 30.47 -11.20
CA PRO A 85 21.90 30.51 -12.66
C PRO A 85 21.63 29.11 -13.24
N ARG A 86 20.45 28.95 -13.85
CA ARG A 86 20.08 27.73 -14.59
C ARG A 86 21.05 27.46 -15.74
N ILE A 87 21.77 26.33 -15.68
CA ILE A 87 22.52 25.82 -16.84
C ILE A 87 21.52 25.52 -17.96
N SER A 88 21.64 26.28 -19.04
CA SER A 88 20.79 26.21 -20.24
C SER A 88 20.78 24.80 -20.84
N GLY A 89 19.61 24.15 -20.77
CA GLY A 89 19.29 22.91 -21.45
C GLY A 89 17.78 22.84 -21.70
N THR A 90 17.37 23.36 -22.86
CA THR A 90 16.07 23.22 -23.55
C THR A 90 14.90 22.63 -22.73
N CYS A 91 13.94 23.49 -22.38
CA CYS A 91 12.64 23.13 -21.81
C CYS A 91 11.62 22.84 -22.93
N PRO A 92 10.97 21.66 -23.02
CA PRO A 92 9.76 21.51 -23.80
C PRO A 92 8.58 22.06 -22.98
N ARG A 93 8.03 23.21 -23.38
CA ARG A 93 6.75 23.73 -22.88
C ARG A 93 5.66 22.66 -23.05
N LYS A 94 5.20 22.04 -21.96
CA LYS A 94 3.95 21.27 -21.98
C LYS A 94 2.76 22.24 -21.99
N ARG A 95 1.81 22.01 -22.91
CA ARG A 95 0.50 22.68 -22.96
C ARG A 95 -0.33 22.30 -21.73
N PRO A 96 -1.27 23.15 -21.26
CA PRO A 96 -2.08 22.84 -20.09
C PRO A 96 -3.05 21.69 -20.41
N THR A 97 -2.96 20.60 -19.65
CA THR A 97 -3.93 19.50 -19.69
C THR A 97 -5.08 19.75 -18.71
N LEU A 98 -6.29 19.45 -19.17
CA LEU A 98 -7.55 19.52 -18.42
C LEU A 98 -7.47 18.73 -17.10
N ALA A 99 -8.08 19.26 -16.04
CA ALA A 99 -8.10 18.74 -14.67
C ALA A 99 -8.43 17.24 -14.59
N THR A 100 -7.38 16.43 -14.51
CA THR A 100 -7.43 15.04 -14.06
C THR A 100 -6.55 14.99 -12.82
N VAL A 101 -7.02 14.34 -11.75
CA VAL A 101 -6.33 14.25 -10.45
C VAL A 101 -4.89 13.80 -10.69
N GLY A 102 -3.95 14.75 -10.59
CA GLY A 102 -2.56 14.54 -10.93
C GLY A 102 -1.87 13.68 -9.87
N TYR A 103 -0.92 12.86 -10.29
CA TYR A 103 -0.05 12.15 -9.36
C TYR A 103 1.03 13.11 -8.87
N GLN A 104 1.26 13.16 -7.56
CA GLN A 104 2.31 13.96 -6.96
C GLN A 104 3.67 13.42 -7.39
N SER A 105 4.52 14.23 -8.01
CA SER A 105 5.88 13.85 -8.42
C SER A 105 6.90 14.06 -7.28
N SER A 106 7.95 13.23 -7.22
CA SER A 106 9.04 13.42 -6.26
C SER A 106 9.83 14.70 -6.57
N LEU A 107 10.44 15.33 -5.55
CA LEU A 107 11.27 16.52 -5.71
C LEU A 107 12.46 16.32 -6.68
N SER A 108 12.92 15.07 -6.86
CA SER A 108 13.97 14.69 -7.82
C SER A 108 13.58 14.91 -9.28
N SER A 109 12.28 14.93 -9.60
CA SER A 109 11.74 15.20 -10.94
C SER A 109 12.13 16.58 -11.48
N TYR A 110 12.42 17.52 -10.58
CA TYR A 110 12.73 18.91 -10.90
C TYR A 110 14.23 19.25 -10.82
N ARG A 111 15.10 18.25 -10.59
CA ARG A 111 16.57 18.41 -10.51
C ARG A 111 17.05 19.47 -9.51
N ILE A 112 16.32 19.69 -8.42
CA ILE A 112 16.80 20.49 -7.29
C ILE A 112 17.77 19.60 -6.50
N ALA A 113 19.06 19.71 -6.80
CA ALA A 113 20.12 19.04 -6.06
C ALA A 113 20.75 20.03 -5.04
N PRO A 114 21.07 19.61 -3.81
CA PRO A 114 21.78 20.47 -2.87
C PRO A 114 23.20 20.80 -3.38
N PRO A 115 23.82 21.94 -2.98
CA PRO A 115 25.05 22.48 -3.57
C PRO A 115 26.31 21.63 -3.34
N THR A 116 26.20 20.55 -2.57
CA THR A 116 27.32 19.64 -2.33
C THR A 116 27.05 18.37 -3.11
N GLY A 117 27.95 18.02 -4.04
CA GLY A 117 27.92 16.81 -4.87
C GLY A 117 28.02 15.49 -4.10
N ASN A 118 27.55 15.46 -2.86
CA ASN A 118 27.20 14.24 -2.17
C ASN A 118 25.83 13.79 -2.70
N PRO A 119 25.65 12.52 -3.10
CA PRO A 119 24.32 12.01 -3.39
C PRO A 119 23.43 12.32 -2.19
N ALA A 120 22.28 12.94 -2.43
CA ALA A 120 21.30 13.25 -1.39
C ALA A 120 21.21 12.03 -0.46
N LYS A 121 21.53 12.22 0.83
CA LYS A 121 21.55 11.13 1.81
C LYS A 121 20.24 10.37 1.66
N LYS A 122 20.31 9.08 1.26
CA LYS A 122 19.13 8.22 1.08
C LYS A 122 18.18 8.45 2.25
N ALA A 123 16.97 8.90 1.97
CA ALA A 123 15.98 9.21 2.99
C ALA A 123 15.75 7.96 3.83
N SER A 124 16.34 7.90 5.03
CA SER A 124 16.26 6.74 5.90
C SER A 124 15.01 6.83 6.75
N VAL A 125 14.34 5.70 6.95
CA VAL A 125 13.16 5.67 7.81
C VAL A 125 13.61 5.86 9.26
N LYS A 126 12.95 6.79 9.96
CA LYS A 126 13.21 7.12 11.38
C LYS A 126 11.96 6.85 12.21
N LYS A 127 12.15 6.49 13.48
CA LYS A 127 11.09 6.22 14.46
C LYS A 127 10.05 7.33 14.44
N GLY A 128 8.79 6.95 14.20
CA GLY A 128 7.66 7.88 14.21
C GLY A 128 7.48 8.72 12.93
N LYS A 129 8.41 8.65 11.95
CA LYS A 129 8.24 9.32 10.65
C LYS A 129 7.98 8.29 9.56
N THR A 130 6.84 8.43 8.88
CA THR A 130 6.51 7.63 7.69
C THR A 130 7.25 8.22 6.50
N LEU A 131 8.00 7.39 5.76
CA LEU A 131 8.62 7.80 4.50
C LEU A 131 7.58 7.70 3.39
N PHE A 132 7.19 8.82 2.80
CA PHE A 132 6.26 8.86 1.69
C PHE A 132 7.01 8.77 0.37
N LEU A 133 6.65 7.79 -0.47
CA LEU A 133 7.24 7.55 -1.77
C LEU A 133 6.19 7.76 -2.86
N TYR A 134 6.59 8.51 -3.88
CA TYR A 134 5.71 8.94 -4.96
C TYR A 134 6.22 8.54 -6.34
N SER A 135 7.54 8.54 -6.55
CA SER A 135 8.13 8.11 -7.81
C SER A 135 8.30 6.58 -7.87
N PRO A 136 8.14 5.96 -9.05
CA PRO A 136 8.43 4.53 -9.23
C PRO A 136 9.86 4.15 -8.80
N GLU A 137 10.84 5.01 -9.11
CA GLU A 137 12.25 4.75 -8.82
C GLU A 137 12.51 4.71 -7.30
N ASP A 138 11.93 5.65 -6.55
CA ASP A 138 12.08 5.67 -5.09
C ASP A 138 11.36 4.47 -4.45
N ILE A 139 10.17 4.10 -4.94
CA ILE A 139 9.43 2.92 -4.46
C ILE A 139 10.29 1.67 -4.61
N GLU A 140 10.87 1.45 -5.79
CA GLU A 140 11.67 0.26 -6.09
C GLU A 140 13.00 0.19 -5.34
N ALA A 141 13.58 1.36 -5.04
CA ALA A 141 14.83 1.47 -4.28
C ALA A 141 14.66 1.13 -2.79
N HIS A 142 13.46 1.37 -2.24
CA HIS A 142 13.21 1.22 -0.80
C HIS A 142 12.32 0.02 -0.46
N THR A 143 11.60 -0.53 -1.43
CA THR A 143 10.60 -1.59 -1.23
C THR A 143 10.73 -2.69 -2.28
N PRO A 144 10.17 -3.89 -2.02
CA PRO A 144 10.05 -4.94 -3.00
C PRO A 144 8.83 -4.75 -3.91
N CYS A 145 8.46 -3.51 -4.20
CA CYS A 145 7.33 -3.19 -5.04
C CYS A 145 7.80 -2.37 -6.26
N SER A 146 7.11 -2.55 -7.38
CA SER A 146 7.13 -1.59 -8.50
C SER A 146 5.72 -1.11 -8.80
N ILE A 147 5.59 0.07 -9.40
CA ILE A 147 4.30 0.68 -9.71
C ILE A 147 4.26 1.17 -11.16
N ILE A 148 3.13 0.90 -11.82
CA ILE A 148 2.82 1.38 -13.16
C ILE A 148 1.58 2.27 -13.06
N HIS A 149 1.79 3.58 -13.24
CA HIS A 149 0.71 4.57 -13.25
C HIS A 149 -0.01 4.57 -14.61
N ASN A 150 -1.29 4.99 -14.62
CA ASN A 150 -2.14 4.95 -15.82
C ASN A 150 -2.08 3.60 -16.55
N PHE A 151 -2.15 2.51 -15.81
CA PHE A 151 -1.84 1.17 -16.32
C PHE A 151 -2.73 0.75 -17.48
N LEU A 152 -4.05 0.81 -17.31
CA LEU A 152 -5.00 0.53 -18.39
C LEU A 152 -5.28 1.79 -19.22
N PRO A 153 -5.69 1.65 -20.50
CA PRO A 153 -6.27 2.76 -21.24
C PRO A 153 -7.42 3.40 -20.46
N ALA A 154 -7.48 4.73 -20.39
CA ALA A 154 -8.42 5.46 -19.51
C ALA A 154 -9.88 5.00 -19.64
N LYS A 155 -10.37 4.83 -20.88
CA LYS A 155 -11.73 4.33 -21.14
C LYS A 155 -11.97 2.92 -20.59
N GLN A 156 -10.95 2.06 -20.62
CA GLN A 156 -11.04 0.71 -20.07
C GLN A 156 -11.00 0.74 -18.54
N ALA A 157 -10.16 1.58 -17.94
CA ALA A 157 -10.10 1.77 -16.49
C ALA A 157 -11.44 2.28 -15.93
N ASP A 158 -12.07 3.24 -16.61
CA ASP A 158 -13.38 3.77 -16.24
C ASP A 158 -14.48 2.72 -16.38
N ALA A 159 -14.49 1.95 -17.48
CA ALA A 159 -15.47 0.89 -17.68
C ALA A 159 -15.36 -0.21 -16.62
N LEU A 160 -14.13 -0.64 -16.31
CA LEU A 160 -13.85 -1.60 -15.25
C LEU A 160 -14.28 -1.06 -13.88
N LEU A 161 -13.98 0.20 -13.59
CA LEU A 161 -14.39 0.85 -12.35
C LEU A 161 -15.92 0.90 -12.21
N LEU A 162 -16.64 1.31 -13.25
CA LEU A 162 -18.10 1.39 -13.22
C LEU A 162 -18.74 0.01 -13.01
N GLN A 163 -18.27 -1.01 -13.71
CA GLN A 163 -18.76 -2.38 -13.54
C GLN A 163 -18.51 -2.91 -12.12
N LEU A 164 -17.35 -2.63 -11.53
CA LEU A 164 -17.07 -3.00 -10.14
C LEU A 164 -17.91 -2.20 -9.14
N LEU A 165 -18.23 -0.94 -9.43
CA LEU A 165 -19.10 -0.12 -8.57
C LEU A 165 -20.54 -0.62 -8.57
N GLU A 166 -21.02 -1.16 -9.68
CA GLU A 166 -22.34 -1.81 -9.78
C GLU A 166 -22.39 -3.08 -8.93
N ASP A 167 -21.30 -3.84 -8.89
CA ASP A 167 -21.23 -5.11 -8.17
C ASP A 167 -20.88 -4.96 -6.67
N ALA A 168 -20.12 -3.93 -6.30
CA ALA A 168 -19.65 -3.68 -4.93
C ALA A 168 -20.72 -3.71 -3.81
N PRO A 169 -21.99 -3.31 -4.01
CA PRO A 169 -23.04 -3.45 -2.99
C PRO A 169 -23.29 -4.90 -2.54
N THR A 170 -22.88 -5.88 -3.33
CA THR A 170 -23.03 -7.31 -3.01
C THR A 170 -21.85 -7.88 -2.21
N TYR A 171 -20.82 -7.06 -1.92
CA TYR A 171 -19.62 -7.51 -1.21
C TYR A 171 -19.88 -7.66 0.29
N ASN A 172 -19.17 -8.59 0.90
CA ASN A 172 -19.32 -8.91 2.32
C ASN A 172 -18.05 -8.55 3.11
N SER A 173 -18.23 -8.19 4.38
CA SER A 173 -17.12 -8.13 5.33
C SER A 173 -16.77 -9.53 5.81
N LEU A 174 -15.48 -9.84 5.89
CA LEU A 174 -15.00 -11.12 6.40
C LEU A 174 -14.94 -11.10 7.93
N GLU A 175 -15.44 -12.16 8.55
CA GLU A 175 -15.38 -12.38 9.99
C GLU A 175 -14.17 -13.25 10.34
N PHE A 176 -13.34 -12.80 11.28
CA PHE A 176 -12.19 -13.55 11.77
C PHE A 176 -11.96 -13.35 13.26
N LYS A 177 -11.23 -14.27 13.89
CA LYS A 177 -10.93 -14.22 15.32
C LYS A 177 -9.54 -13.62 15.58
N LEU A 178 -9.48 -12.54 16.36
CA LEU A 178 -8.25 -11.89 16.79
C LEU A 178 -8.24 -11.75 18.32
N PHE A 179 -7.24 -12.32 19.00
CA PHE A 179 -7.12 -12.32 20.47
C PHE A 179 -8.40 -12.78 21.19
N ASP A 180 -8.95 -13.91 20.75
CA ASP A 180 -10.20 -14.48 21.25
C ASP A 180 -11.47 -13.65 21.04
N ARG A 181 -11.40 -12.57 20.26
CA ARG A 181 -12.54 -11.77 19.85
C ARG A 181 -12.86 -11.97 18.39
N VAL A 182 -14.14 -12.13 18.09
CA VAL A 182 -14.65 -12.11 16.74
C VAL A 182 -14.70 -10.66 16.26
N VAL A 183 -14.06 -10.38 15.12
CA VAL A 183 -14.03 -9.05 14.50
C VAL A 183 -14.39 -9.16 13.02
N LEU A 184 -14.91 -8.07 12.47
CA LEU A 184 -15.24 -7.94 11.06
C LEU A 184 -14.18 -7.09 10.35
N SER A 185 -13.88 -7.40 9.10
CA SER A 185 -13.07 -6.53 8.25
C SER A 185 -13.78 -5.18 8.08
N PRO A 186 -13.06 -4.05 8.25
CA PRO A 186 -13.66 -2.72 8.10
C PRO A 186 -13.83 -2.29 6.64
N HIS A 187 -13.52 -3.18 5.69
CA HIS A 187 -13.79 -3.06 4.26
C HIS A 187 -14.58 -4.31 3.82
N THR A 188 -15.23 -4.23 2.66
CA THR A 188 -15.93 -5.36 2.05
C THR A 188 -15.12 -5.94 0.89
N CYS A 189 -15.32 -7.22 0.59
CA CYS A 189 -14.67 -7.87 -0.53
C CYS A 189 -15.53 -8.94 -1.21
N ALA A 190 -15.13 -9.33 -2.41
CA ALA A 190 -15.59 -10.53 -3.10
C ALA A 190 -14.40 -11.26 -3.75
N PHE A 191 -14.56 -12.57 -3.95
CA PHE A 191 -13.53 -13.44 -4.52
C PHE A 191 -13.92 -13.92 -5.92
N TYR A 192 -12.98 -13.80 -6.85
CA TYR A 192 -13.19 -14.02 -8.28
C TYR A 192 -12.18 -15.00 -8.86
N VAL A 193 -12.65 -15.81 -9.82
CA VAL A 193 -11.83 -16.70 -10.66
C VAL A 193 -12.31 -16.66 -12.11
N ASN A 194 -11.49 -17.09 -13.07
CA ASN A 194 -11.72 -16.73 -14.47
C ASN A 194 -12.80 -17.57 -15.18
N SER A 195 -13.23 -18.69 -14.61
CA SER A 195 -14.30 -19.53 -15.15
C SER A 195 -15.29 -19.99 -14.09
N LEU A 196 -16.50 -20.38 -14.53
CA LEU A 196 -17.51 -20.96 -13.64
C LEU A 196 -17.07 -22.29 -13.04
N ALA A 197 -16.36 -23.12 -13.82
CA ALA A 197 -15.83 -24.40 -13.34
C ALA A 197 -14.82 -24.18 -12.20
N GLU A 198 -13.89 -23.24 -12.36
CA GLU A 198 -12.96 -22.85 -11.28
C GLU A 198 -13.71 -22.27 -10.07
N ALA A 199 -14.82 -21.56 -10.27
CA ALA A 199 -15.60 -21.00 -9.17
C ALA A 199 -16.29 -22.10 -8.35
N GLU A 200 -16.80 -23.13 -9.03
CA GLU A 200 -17.36 -24.31 -8.38
C GLU A 200 -16.28 -25.08 -7.61
N GLU A 201 -15.13 -25.35 -8.24
CA GLU A 201 -13.98 -26.01 -7.61
C GLU A 201 -13.46 -25.24 -6.38
N GLN A 202 -13.35 -23.91 -6.47
CA GLN A 202 -12.95 -23.08 -5.33
C GLN A 202 -13.95 -23.14 -4.17
N LYS A 203 -15.25 -23.15 -4.45
CA LYS A 203 -16.29 -23.30 -3.42
C LYS A 203 -16.21 -24.66 -2.73
N THR A 204 -15.91 -25.71 -3.48
CA THR A 204 -15.99 -27.08 -2.99
C THR A 204 -14.69 -27.54 -2.34
N GLU A 205 -13.53 -27.19 -2.89
CA GLU A 205 -12.24 -27.80 -2.56
C GLU A 205 -11.30 -26.87 -1.78
N TYR A 206 -11.40 -25.55 -1.94
CA TYR A 206 -10.48 -24.60 -1.32
C TYR A 206 -10.96 -24.13 0.06
N ILE A 207 -10.00 -23.98 0.97
CA ILE A 207 -10.22 -23.52 2.34
C ILE A 207 -9.40 -22.25 2.60
N TYR A 208 -10.08 -21.20 3.05
CA TYR A 208 -9.55 -19.88 3.40
C TYR A 208 -9.73 -19.62 4.88
N ASP A 209 -8.63 -19.34 5.59
CA ASP A 209 -8.64 -19.14 7.04
C ASP A 209 -9.44 -20.21 7.81
N GLY A 210 -9.41 -21.46 7.36
CA GLY A 210 -10.10 -22.59 7.99
C GLY A 210 -11.60 -22.69 7.68
N ARG A 211 -12.15 -21.87 6.79
CA ARG A 211 -13.53 -21.95 6.28
C ARG A 211 -13.56 -22.03 4.75
N LYS A 212 -14.65 -22.54 4.19
CA LYS A 212 -14.90 -22.44 2.75
C LYS A 212 -15.38 -21.02 2.44
N PHE A 213 -14.96 -20.48 1.30
CA PHE A 213 -15.51 -19.23 0.81
C PHE A 213 -16.79 -19.57 0.05
N GLU A 214 -17.95 -19.17 0.58
CA GLU A 214 -19.24 -19.52 -0.05
C GLU A 214 -19.49 -18.71 -1.32
N ASP A 215 -18.99 -17.47 -1.34
CA ASP A 215 -19.22 -16.49 -2.41
C ASP A 215 -18.01 -16.36 -3.35
N VAL A 216 -17.73 -17.44 -4.10
CA VAL A 216 -16.77 -17.40 -5.22
C VAL A 216 -17.50 -17.15 -6.53
N ARG A 217 -17.00 -16.21 -7.31
CA ARG A 217 -17.67 -15.71 -8.51
C ARG A 217 -16.78 -15.87 -9.73
N GLN A 218 -17.39 -15.90 -10.90
CA GLN A 218 -16.63 -15.70 -12.13
C GLN A 218 -16.24 -14.22 -12.24
N SER A 219 -14.99 -13.95 -12.60
CA SER A 219 -14.46 -12.64 -12.96
C SER A 219 -15.40 -11.93 -13.94
N LEU A 220 -15.71 -10.67 -13.64
CA LEU A 220 -16.59 -9.86 -14.47
C LEU A 220 -15.97 -9.63 -15.87
N PRO A 221 -16.78 -9.36 -16.91
CA PRO A 221 -16.29 -9.18 -18.28
C PRO A 221 -15.13 -8.18 -18.41
N GLU A 222 -15.17 -7.03 -17.74
CA GLU A 222 -14.08 -6.05 -17.79
C GLU A 222 -12.83 -6.53 -17.03
N MET A 223 -13.01 -7.33 -15.96
CA MET A 223 -11.88 -7.96 -15.26
C MET A 223 -11.16 -8.95 -16.19
N LEU A 224 -11.92 -9.81 -16.88
CA LEU A 224 -11.38 -10.77 -17.84
C LEU A 224 -10.63 -10.08 -19.00
N LYS A 225 -11.12 -8.92 -19.46
CA LYS A 225 -10.42 -8.09 -20.47
C LYS A 225 -9.12 -7.48 -19.94
N ALA A 226 -9.03 -7.20 -18.64
CA ALA A 226 -7.83 -6.66 -18.02
C ALA A 226 -6.78 -7.75 -17.69
N CYS A 227 -7.20 -9.00 -17.44
CA CYS A 227 -6.30 -10.08 -17.03
C CYS A 227 -5.07 -10.26 -17.95
N PRO A 228 -5.19 -10.36 -19.29
CA PRO A 228 -4.01 -10.53 -20.16
C PRO A 228 -3.01 -9.38 -20.06
N GLN A 229 -3.49 -8.14 -19.90
CA GLN A 229 -2.62 -6.98 -19.74
C GLN A 229 -1.87 -7.04 -18.41
N VAL A 230 -2.58 -7.43 -17.33
CA VAL A 230 -1.97 -7.60 -16.00
C VAL A 230 -0.93 -8.71 -16.04
N GLU A 231 -1.23 -9.86 -16.66
CA GLU A 231 -0.27 -10.97 -16.80
C GLU A 231 0.98 -10.55 -17.55
N VAL A 232 0.84 -9.86 -18.69
CA VAL A 232 1.99 -9.38 -19.46
C VAL A 232 2.83 -8.42 -18.61
N ALA A 233 2.20 -7.43 -17.97
CA ALA A 233 2.92 -6.44 -17.18
C ALA A 233 3.62 -7.05 -15.96
N VAL A 234 2.93 -7.92 -15.20
CA VAL A 234 3.52 -8.60 -14.04
C VAL A 234 4.68 -9.48 -14.45
N ASN A 235 4.55 -10.26 -15.53
CA ASN A 235 5.65 -11.10 -16.02
C ASN A 235 6.85 -10.26 -16.48
N GLN A 236 6.63 -9.14 -17.18
CA GLN A 236 7.69 -8.22 -17.58
C GLN A 236 8.41 -7.64 -16.34
N GLU A 237 7.66 -7.24 -15.33
CA GLU A 237 8.18 -6.71 -14.08
C GLU A 237 8.96 -7.76 -13.29
N ILE A 238 8.51 -9.02 -13.26
CA ILE A 238 9.28 -10.13 -12.68
C ILE A 238 10.65 -10.26 -13.37
N GLN A 239 10.67 -10.31 -14.70
CA GLN A 239 11.93 -10.45 -15.44
C GLN A 239 12.85 -9.24 -15.24
N ARG A 240 12.29 -8.03 -15.23
CA ARG A 240 13.03 -6.79 -14.96
C ARG A 240 13.63 -6.81 -13.56
N ARG A 241 12.84 -7.16 -12.54
CA ARG A 241 13.29 -7.23 -11.14
C ARG A 241 14.42 -8.24 -10.97
N ILE A 242 14.30 -9.42 -11.58
CA ILE A 242 15.34 -10.45 -11.56
C ILE A 242 16.64 -9.91 -12.15
N ARG A 243 16.57 -9.29 -13.34
CA ARG A 243 17.74 -8.78 -14.05
C ARG A 243 18.44 -7.64 -13.31
N ASP A 244 17.66 -6.67 -12.81
CA ASP A 244 18.20 -5.38 -12.38
C ASP A 244 18.44 -5.30 -10.86
N TYR A 245 17.72 -6.08 -10.05
CA TYR A 245 17.76 -5.97 -8.58
C TYR A 245 18.25 -7.23 -7.87
N TYR A 246 18.07 -8.42 -8.46
CA TYR A 246 18.44 -9.65 -7.77
C TYR A 246 19.91 -10.03 -7.98
N PRO A 247 20.53 -10.73 -7.00
CA PRO A 247 21.94 -11.09 -7.06
C PRO A 247 22.28 -11.86 -8.34
N ASN A 248 23.28 -11.36 -9.09
CA ASN A 248 23.76 -11.95 -10.33
C ASN A 248 22.70 -12.04 -11.46
N GLY A 249 21.63 -11.25 -11.39
CA GLY A 249 20.56 -11.31 -12.41
C GLY A 249 19.77 -12.62 -12.37
N LYS A 250 19.74 -13.32 -11.23
CA LYS A 250 19.11 -14.64 -11.06
C LYS A 250 17.90 -14.56 -10.15
N LYS A 251 16.90 -15.41 -10.42
CA LYS A 251 15.73 -15.56 -9.56
C LYS A 251 16.13 -15.96 -8.14
N LEU A 252 15.32 -15.60 -7.17
CA LEU A 252 15.53 -16.00 -5.78
C LEU A 252 15.27 -17.50 -5.60
N LYS A 253 15.87 -18.07 -4.55
CA LYS A 253 15.53 -19.42 -4.11
C LYS A 253 14.03 -19.50 -3.80
N TYR A 254 13.39 -20.57 -4.26
CA TYR A 254 11.95 -20.83 -4.18
C TYR A 254 11.07 -19.98 -5.11
N GLN A 255 11.65 -19.07 -5.90
CA GLN A 255 10.89 -18.31 -6.88
C GLN A 255 10.63 -19.16 -8.12
N SER A 256 9.37 -19.27 -8.53
CA SER A 256 9.01 -20.04 -9.73
C SER A 256 9.61 -19.40 -11.00
N PRO A 257 10.18 -20.20 -11.92
CA PRO A 257 10.62 -19.73 -13.22
C PRO A 257 9.47 -19.63 -14.24
N HIS A 258 8.29 -20.18 -13.92
CA HIS A 258 7.18 -20.26 -14.86
C HIS A 258 6.43 -18.92 -14.99
N PRO A 259 5.79 -18.67 -16.14
CA PRO A 259 4.96 -17.48 -16.31
C PRO A 259 3.88 -17.38 -15.23
N TRP A 260 3.80 -16.20 -14.61
CA TRP A 260 2.77 -15.84 -13.66
C TRP A 260 1.42 -15.67 -14.37
N LYS A 261 0.33 -16.12 -13.74
CA LYS A 261 -1.04 -16.01 -14.27
C LYS A 261 -1.99 -15.37 -13.27
N ALA A 262 -2.92 -14.56 -13.75
CA ALA A 262 -3.94 -13.90 -12.95
C ALA A 262 -5.20 -14.79 -12.85
N ASN A 263 -5.06 -16.00 -12.28
CA ASN A 263 -6.17 -16.98 -12.25
C ASN A 263 -7.18 -16.76 -11.11
N THR A 264 -6.80 -15.98 -10.10
CA THR A 264 -7.67 -15.65 -8.96
C THR A 264 -7.53 -14.17 -8.61
N ALA A 265 -8.59 -13.56 -8.07
CA ALA A 265 -8.56 -12.17 -7.66
C ALA A 265 -9.46 -11.91 -6.45
N PHE A 266 -8.94 -11.15 -5.49
CA PHE A 266 -9.77 -10.54 -4.43
C PHE A 266 -10.05 -9.09 -4.81
N VAL A 267 -11.33 -8.73 -4.88
CA VAL A 267 -11.72 -7.33 -5.07
C VAL A 267 -12.13 -6.76 -3.73
N ASN A 268 -11.41 -5.72 -3.28
CA ASN A 268 -11.66 -5.03 -2.03
C ASN A 268 -12.32 -3.66 -2.32
N CYS A 269 -13.40 -3.34 -1.62
CA CYS A 269 -14.06 -2.04 -1.65
C CYS A 269 -13.83 -1.31 -0.33
N TYR A 270 -13.22 -0.13 -0.41
CA TYR A 270 -13.05 0.80 0.71
C TYR A 270 -14.00 1.99 0.50
N ASP A 271 -15.12 1.96 1.18
CA ASP A 271 -16.16 2.99 1.17
C ASP A 271 -15.85 4.09 2.19
N GLY A 272 -15.06 5.07 1.77
CA GLY A 272 -14.71 6.22 2.59
C GLY A 272 -13.37 6.10 3.34
N PRO A 273 -13.01 7.17 4.07
CA PRO A 273 -11.66 7.37 4.59
C PRO A 273 -11.31 6.45 5.77
N GLN A 274 -12.30 5.99 6.55
CA GLN A 274 -12.09 5.16 7.73
C GLN A 274 -11.88 3.67 7.42
N GLN A 275 -12.35 3.20 6.25
CA GLN A 275 -12.18 1.81 5.86
C GLN A 275 -10.71 1.52 5.55
N SER A 276 -10.21 0.39 6.04
CA SER A 276 -8.79 0.07 6.07
C SER A 276 -8.56 -1.45 6.05
N VAL A 277 -7.29 -1.86 5.95
CA VAL A 277 -6.86 -3.22 6.27
C VAL A 277 -5.55 -3.12 7.04
N GLY A 278 -5.46 -3.80 8.18
CA GLY A 278 -4.28 -3.76 9.05
C GLY A 278 -3.05 -4.42 8.41
N TYR A 279 -1.88 -4.26 9.05
CA TYR A 279 -0.64 -4.86 8.55
C TYR A 279 -0.70 -6.39 8.50
N HIS A 280 -0.61 -6.94 7.29
CA HIS A 280 -0.60 -8.36 7.01
C HIS A 280 0.40 -8.71 5.90
N ALA A 281 0.55 -10.00 5.64
CA ALA A 281 1.16 -10.52 4.43
C ALA A 281 0.15 -11.51 3.82
N ASP A 282 0.15 -11.64 2.51
CA ASP A 282 -0.78 -12.53 1.82
C ASP A 282 -0.54 -13.99 2.23
N GLN A 283 -1.63 -14.75 2.37
CA GLN A 283 -1.56 -16.14 2.80
C GLN A 283 -0.96 -17.01 1.69
N LEU A 284 0.16 -17.67 2.01
CA LEU A 284 0.97 -18.38 1.01
C LEU A 284 0.44 -19.76 0.60
N THR A 285 -0.62 -20.29 1.24
CA THR A 285 -1.07 -21.69 1.07
C THR A 285 -1.13 -22.14 -0.39
N TYR A 286 -1.88 -21.42 -1.22
CA TYR A 286 -2.09 -21.77 -2.64
C TYR A 286 -1.17 -20.99 -3.58
N LEU A 287 -0.54 -19.93 -3.09
CA LEU A 287 0.41 -19.10 -3.83
C LEU A 287 1.80 -19.75 -3.90
N GLY A 288 2.19 -20.41 -2.81
CA GLY A 288 3.51 -20.96 -2.59
C GLY A 288 4.52 -19.95 -2.08
N PRO A 289 5.77 -20.40 -1.90
CA PRO A 289 6.87 -19.52 -1.52
C PRO A 289 7.17 -18.49 -2.61
N ARG A 290 7.68 -17.32 -2.21
CA ARG A 290 8.15 -16.24 -3.08
C ARG A 290 7.11 -15.78 -4.11
N ALA A 291 5.86 -15.72 -3.67
CA ALA A 291 4.72 -15.36 -4.51
C ALA A 291 4.77 -13.90 -4.95
N VAL A 292 4.42 -13.66 -6.23
CA VAL A 292 4.24 -12.32 -6.80
C VAL A 292 2.75 -12.00 -6.89
N ILE A 293 2.39 -10.77 -6.55
CA ILE A 293 0.99 -10.31 -6.50
C ILE A 293 0.84 -9.03 -7.32
N GLY A 294 -0.15 -8.98 -8.21
CA GLY A 294 -0.49 -7.80 -8.99
C GLY A 294 -1.71 -7.09 -8.39
N SER A 295 -1.59 -5.83 -8.01
CA SER A 295 -2.67 -5.08 -7.34
C SER A 295 -3.06 -3.85 -8.16
N LEU A 296 -4.23 -3.89 -8.81
CA LEU A 296 -4.79 -2.78 -9.59
C LEU A 296 -5.71 -1.93 -8.73
N SER A 297 -5.37 -0.66 -8.55
CA SER A 297 -6.16 0.32 -7.78
C SER A 297 -7.03 1.19 -8.70
N LEU A 298 -8.31 1.36 -8.34
CA LEU A 298 -9.30 2.16 -9.06
C LEU A 298 -10.11 3.03 -8.08
N GLY A 299 -10.71 4.11 -8.56
CA GLY A 299 -11.38 5.12 -7.73
C GLY A 299 -10.42 5.98 -6.89
N VAL A 300 -10.81 6.24 -5.64
CA VAL A 300 -10.11 7.15 -4.71
C VAL A 300 -8.68 6.70 -4.42
N ALA A 301 -7.75 7.65 -4.42
CA ALA A 301 -6.37 7.43 -4.05
C ALA A 301 -6.22 7.11 -2.56
N ARG A 302 -5.40 6.10 -2.21
CA ARG A 302 -5.13 5.72 -0.82
C ARG A 302 -3.67 5.36 -0.63
N GLU A 303 -3.25 5.40 0.62
CA GLU A 303 -1.89 5.02 1.02
C GLU A 303 -1.78 3.51 1.27
N PHE A 304 -0.94 2.86 0.48
CA PHE A 304 -0.47 1.51 0.73
C PHE A 304 0.82 1.59 1.53
N ARG A 305 0.77 1.16 2.79
CA ARG A 305 1.92 1.25 3.68
C ARG A 305 2.58 -0.09 3.83
N VAL A 306 3.91 -0.12 3.74
CA VAL A 306 4.73 -1.30 3.95
C VAL A 306 5.68 -1.09 5.13
N ARG A 307 6.01 -2.18 5.81
CA ARG A 307 7.06 -2.22 6.84
C ARG A 307 7.81 -3.55 6.78
N LYS A 308 9.09 -3.53 7.11
CA LYS A 308 9.90 -4.75 7.19
C LYS A 308 9.49 -5.58 8.41
N THR A 309 9.51 -6.90 8.23
CA THR A 309 9.41 -7.86 9.33
C THR A 309 10.78 -8.00 9.97
N VAL A 310 10.91 -7.58 11.23
CA VAL A 310 12.14 -7.69 12.02
C VAL A 310 12.02 -8.91 12.94
N ALA A 311 13.04 -9.76 12.95
CA ALA A 311 13.10 -10.92 13.83
C ALA A 311 13.22 -10.49 15.29
N GLN A 312 12.74 -11.30 16.22
CA GLN A 312 12.74 -10.94 17.64
C GLN A 312 14.16 -10.82 18.19
N ASP A 313 15.06 -11.72 17.80
CA ASP A 313 16.46 -11.69 18.21
C ASP A 313 17.17 -10.41 17.71
N ASP A 314 16.91 -10.02 16.46
CA ASP A 314 17.46 -8.78 15.87
C ASP A 314 16.90 -7.53 16.58
N ALA A 315 15.63 -7.59 16.98
CA ALA A 315 14.96 -6.53 17.72
C ALA A 315 15.49 -6.36 19.16
N GLU A 316 15.95 -7.44 19.79
CA GLU A 316 16.60 -7.42 21.11
C GLU A 316 18.03 -6.86 21.02
N LEU A 317 18.78 -7.23 19.98
CA LEU A 317 20.11 -6.65 19.71
C LEU A 317 20.04 -5.14 19.41
N GLN A 318 19.10 -4.70 18.59
CA GLN A 318 18.94 -3.28 18.26
C GLN A 318 18.57 -2.44 19.48
N LYS A 319 17.71 -2.97 20.37
CA LYS A 319 17.41 -2.33 21.66
C LYS A 319 18.67 -2.17 22.52
N ALA A 320 19.57 -3.15 22.50
CA ALA A 320 20.84 -3.08 23.23
C ALA A 320 21.81 -2.05 22.61
N GLU A 321 21.77 -1.85 21.30
CA GLU A 321 22.56 -0.84 20.55
C GLU A 321 21.95 0.57 20.56
N GLY A 322 20.86 0.80 21.30
CA GLY A 322 20.21 2.11 21.40
C GLY A 322 19.38 2.52 20.18
N SER A 323 19.22 1.64 19.18
CA SER A 323 18.34 1.83 18.03
C SER A 323 16.94 1.27 18.32
N SER A 324 15.86 1.93 17.89
CA SER A 324 14.53 1.41 18.16
C SER A 324 14.07 0.41 17.10
N ILE A 325 13.33 -0.63 17.52
CA ILE A 325 12.68 -1.59 16.60
C ILE A 325 11.85 -0.87 15.52
N ALA A 326 11.28 0.29 15.87
CA ALA A 326 10.49 1.11 14.96
C ALA A 326 11.34 1.80 13.88
N ASP A 327 12.62 2.13 14.16
CA ASP A 327 13.57 2.59 13.16
C ASP A 327 13.86 1.46 12.14
N ALA A 328 14.08 0.23 12.63
CA ALA A 328 14.39 -0.91 11.77
C ALA A 328 13.19 -1.48 11.00
N GLN A 329 11.97 -1.37 11.55
CA GLN A 329 10.75 -1.78 10.86
C GLN A 329 10.39 -0.82 9.72
N GLY A 330 10.68 0.48 9.90
CA GLY A 330 10.50 1.54 8.92
C GLY A 330 9.15 1.55 8.20
N GLN A 331 8.25 2.46 8.54
CA GLN A 331 7.00 2.63 7.80
C GLN A 331 7.24 3.43 6.51
N ILE A 332 6.98 2.79 5.37
CA ILE A 332 7.01 3.41 4.05
C ILE A 332 5.58 3.50 3.53
N SER A 333 5.16 4.64 3.01
CA SER A 333 3.84 4.87 2.42
C SER A 333 3.99 5.08 0.93
N ILE A 334 3.30 4.26 0.15
CA ILE A 334 3.23 4.34 -1.31
C ILE A 334 1.85 4.92 -1.65
N HIS A 335 1.83 6.03 -2.37
CA HIS A 335 0.58 6.59 -2.85
C HIS A 335 0.03 5.74 -4.00
N LEU A 336 -1.19 5.20 -3.86
CA LEU A 336 -1.86 4.40 -4.88
C LEU A 336 -3.05 5.16 -5.43
N PRO A 337 -2.87 5.89 -6.54
CA PRO A 337 -3.92 6.69 -7.14
C PRO A 337 -4.76 5.88 -8.14
N HIS A 338 -5.72 6.53 -8.80
CA HIS A 338 -6.57 5.86 -9.79
C HIS A 338 -5.73 5.21 -10.90
N ASN A 339 -6.11 4.00 -11.30
CA ASN A 339 -5.52 3.26 -12.42
C ASN A 339 -4.01 3.02 -12.25
N SER A 340 -3.57 2.65 -11.05
CA SER A 340 -2.20 2.23 -10.77
C SER A 340 -2.12 0.72 -10.54
N LEU A 341 -1.25 0.03 -11.27
CA LEU A 341 -0.88 -1.36 -11.01
C LEU A 341 0.38 -1.40 -10.14
N LEU A 342 0.25 -1.88 -8.91
CA LEU A 342 1.36 -2.17 -8.01
C LEU A 342 1.72 -3.66 -8.11
N VAL A 343 2.98 -3.97 -8.39
CA VAL A 343 3.49 -5.35 -8.36
C VAL A 343 4.27 -5.55 -7.07
N MET A 344 3.81 -6.47 -6.23
CA MET A 344 4.53 -6.94 -5.05
C MET A 344 5.43 -8.10 -5.45
N HIS A 345 6.75 -7.89 -5.43
CA HIS A 345 7.75 -8.88 -5.87
C HIS A 345 7.98 -9.99 -4.84
N ALA A 346 8.79 -10.96 -5.25
CA ALA A 346 8.91 -12.28 -4.64
C ALA A 346 9.29 -12.25 -3.15
N GLU A 347 9.97 -11.23 -2.67
CA GLU A 347 10.34 -11.07 -1.26
C GLU A 347 9.28 -10.41 -0.37
N MET A 348 8.21 -9.88 -0.95
CA MET A 348 7.23 -9.05 -0.24
C MET A 348 6.54 -9.80 0.90
N GLN A 349 6.04 -11.01 0.66
CA GLN A 349 5.18 -11.70 1.63
C GLN A 349 5.97 -12.33 2.78
N GLU A 350 7.25 -12.64 2.57
CA GLU A 350 8.14 -13.20 3.59
C GLU A 350 8.80 -12.13 4.45
N GLU A 351 9.23 -11.02 3.83
CA GLU A 351 10.12 -10.06 4.48
C GLU A 351 9.39 -8.78 4.90
N TRP A 352 8.18 -8.55 4.38
CA TRP A 352 7.42 -7.32 4.62
C TRP A 352 5.99 -7.62 5.03
N LYS A 353 5.35 -6.59 5.58
CA LYS A 353 3.91 -6.54 5.79
C LYS A 353 3.37 -5.27 5.17
N HIS A 354 2.15 -5.33 4.67
CA HIS A 354 1.49 -4.22 4.05
C HIS A 354 0.10 -3.96 4.63
N CYS A 355 -0.40 -2.74 4.46
CA CYS A 355 -1.70 -2.30 4.93
C CYS A 355 -2.28 -1.20 4.02
N ILE A 356 -3.59 -0.98 4.11
CA ILE A 356 -4.23 0.26 3.65
C ILE A 356 -4.61 1.04 4.89
N ALA A 357 -3.94 2.17 5.12
CA ALA A 357 -4.16 2.98 6.31
C ALA A 357 -5.47 3.79 6.20
N PRO A 358 -6.20 4.01 7.31
CA PRO A 358 -7.29 4.98 7.33
C PRO A 358 -6.74 6.37 6.99
N ALA A 359 -7.54 7.18 6.32
CA ALA A 359 -7.25 8.57 6.00
C ALA A 359 -8.13 9.49 6.86
N GLN A 360 -7.69 10.72 7.10
CA GLN A 360 -8.55 11.74 7.71
C GLN A 360 -9.50 12.32 6.66
N THR A 361 -8.96 12.63 5.49
CA THR A 361 -9.66 13.14 4.32
C THR A 361 -9.32 12.30 3.10
N ILE A 362 -10.21 12.32 2.12
CA ILE A 362 -10.00 11.73 0.80
C ILE A 362 -10.53 12.70 -0.25
N ASP A 363 -9.84 12.75 -1.38
CA ASP A 363 -10.32 13.50 -2.55
C ASP A 363 -11.29 12.61 -3.35
N PRO A 364 -12.55 13.03 -3.54
CA PRO A 364 -13.51 12.22 -4.27
C PRO A 364 -13.10 12.00 -5.73
N HIS A 365 -13.23 10.76 -6.19
CA HIS A 365 -13.06 10.42 -7.60
C HIS A 365 -14.33 10.79 -8.40
N PRO A 366 -14.21 11.32 -9.64
CA PRO A 366 -15.37 11.74 -10.44
C PRO A 366 -16.44 10.66 -10.61
N LEU A 367 -16.01 9.40 -10.80
CA LEU A 367 -16.91 8.25 -10.98
C LEU A 367 -17.24 7.53 -9.67
N ALA A 368 -16.23 7.30 -8.82
CA ALA A 368 -16.36 6.43 -7.64
C ALA A 368 -16.77 7.20 -6.38
N LYS A 369 -16.83 8.53 -6.45
CA LYS A 369 -17.03 9.42 -5.29
C LYS A 369 -16.00 9.09 -4.22
N ASN A 370 -16.43 8.54 -3.09
CA ASN A 370 -15.58 8.25 -1.93
C ASN A 370 -15.01 6.82 -1.91
N LYS A 371 -15.28 6.01 -2.94
CA LYS A 371 -14.91 4.60 -2.95
C LYS A 371 -13.56 4.38 -3.63
N ARG A 372 -12.74 3.52 -3.01
CA ARG A 372 -11.59 2.88 -3.66
C ARG A 372 -11.91 1.42 -3.88
N LEU A 373 -11.71 0.94 -5.11
CA LEU A 373 -11.78 -0.47 -5.46
C LEU A 373 -10.36 -0.96 -5.77
N ASN A 374 -10.03 -2.16 -5.33
CA ASN A 374 -8.71 -2.74 -5.57
C ASN A 374 -8.86 -4.20 -5.95
N ILE A 375 -8.34 -4.56 -7.13
CA ILE A 375 -8.26 -5.94 -7.59
C ILE A 375 -6.87 -6.46 -7.26
N THR A 376 -6.79 -7.39 -6.31
CA THR A 376 -5.57 -8.12 -5.97
C THR A 376 -5.54 -9.43 -6.73
N TYR A 377 -4.88 -9.42 -7.89
CA TYR A 377 -4.66 -10.60 -8.71
C TYR A 377 -3.57 -11.49 -8.10
N ARG A 378 -3.85 -12.79 -8.09
CA ARG A 378 -3.04 -13.82 -7.47
C ARG A 378 -2.91 -15.01 -8.42
N PHE A 379 -1.76 -15.69 -8.35
CA PHE A 379 -1.52 -16.92 -9.09
C PHE A 379 -1.57 -18.11 -8.13
N TYR A 380 -2.65 -18.87 -8.18
CA TYR A 380 -2.76 -20.12 -7.43
C TYR A 380 -2.14 -21.24 -8.23
N LYS A 381 -1.19 -21.94 -7.61
CA LYS A 381 -0.45 -23.02 -8.26
C LYS A 381 -1.24 -24.32 -8.17
N GLU A 382 -1.29 -25.05 -9.29
CA GLU A 382 -1.85 -26.40 -9.33
C GLU A 382 -1.09 -27.36 -8.41
N SER A 383 0.22 -27.20 -8.30
CA SER A 383 1.05 -27.98 -7.37
C SER A 383 0.67 -27.81 -5.90
N LEU A 384 -0.01 -26.72 -5.56
CA LEU A 384 -0.50 -26.43 -4.22
C LEU A 384 -2.02 -26.56 -4.11
N HIS A 385 -2.66 -27.25 -5.06
CA HIS A 385 -4.07 -27.56 -4.99
C HIS A 385 -4.41 -28.28 -3.66
N PRO A 386 -5.55 -27.97 -3.01
CA PRO A 386 -5.96 -28.56 -1.72
C PRO A 386 -5.84 -30.09 -1.63
N LYS A 387 -6.03 -30.79 -2.76
CA LYS A 387 -5.88 -32.26 -2.90
C LYS A 387 -4.48 -32.76 -2.54
N HIS A 388 -3.45 -31.93 -2.70
CA HIS A 388 -2.06 -32.28 -2.42
C HIS A 388 -1.55 -31.70 -1.08
N THR A 389 -2.14 -30.59 -0.62
CA THR A 389 -1.68 -29.93 0.60
C THR A 389 -1.95 -30.77 1.85
N PRO A 390 -1.07 -30.72 2.86
CA PRO A 390 -1.24 -31.51 4.08
C PRO A 390 -2.46 -31.04 4.89
N LYS A 391 -3.08 -31.98 5.59
CA LYS A 391 -4.18 -31.71 6.54
C LYS A 391 -3.66 -31.77 7.98
N CYS A 392 -4.15 -30.90 8.86
CA CYS A 392 -3.88 -31.00 10.31
C CYS A 392 -4.54 -32.26 10.89
N THR A 393 -4.13 -32.64 12.09
CA THR A 393 -4.72 -33.74 12.87
C THR A 393 -6.22 -33.61 13.14
N CYS A 394 -6.79 -32.41 13.07
CA CYS A 394 -8.24 -32.19 13.15
C CYS A 394 -8.98 -32.32 11.80
N GLY A 395 -8.30 -32.74 10.73
CA GLY A 395 -8.87 -33.01 9.41
C GLY A 395 -9.01 -31.77 8.50
N VAL A 396 -8.75 -30.57 9.00
CA VAL A 396 -8.79 -29.32 8.22
C VAL A 396 -7.47 -29.10 7.47
N ALA A 397 -7.54 -28.50 6.27
CA ALA A 397 -6.35 -28.14 5.49
C ALA A 397 -5.38 -27.28 6.32
N ALA A 398 -4.09 -27.64 6.27
CA ALA A 398 -3.05 -26.87 6.92
C ALA A 398 -2.75 -25.61 6.09
N VAL A 399 -2.30 -24.55 6.77
CA VAL A 399 -1.94 -23.28 6.14
C VAL A 399 -0.44 -23.17 6.06
N LEU A 400 0.06 -22.76 4.89
CA LEU A 400 1.48 -22.48 4.68
C LEU A 400 1.85 -21.11 5.25
N ARG A 401 2.94 -21.04 6.01
CA ARG A 401 3.52 -19.79 6.51
C ARG A 401 5.03 -19.79 6.37
N CYS A 402 5.61 -18.62 6.14
CA CYS A 402 7.04 -18.40 6.29
C CYS A 402 7.37 -18.07 7.76
N ALA A 403 8.39 -18.74 8.30
CA ALA A 403 8.92 -18.45 9.61
C ALA A 403 9.74 -17.16 9.55
N THR A 404 9.36 -16.17 10.38
CA THR A 404 10.00 -14.83 10.39
C THR A 404 10.53 -14.42 11.76
N ARG A 405 10.17 -15.15 12.83
CA ARG A 405 10.39 -14.73 14.22
C ARG A 405 11.81 -15.00 14.76
N LYS A 406 12.36 -16.19 14.48
CA LYS A 406 13.67 -16.64 14.99
C LYS A 406 14.71 -16.62 13.88
N LYS A 407 15.92 -16.16 14.18
CA LYS A 407 16.99 -16.03 13.17
C LYS A 407 17.33 -17.36 12.48
N GLY A 408 17.44 -18.45 13.24
CA GLY A 408 17.83 -19.78 12.71
C GLY A 408 16.79 -20.48 11.85
N SER A 409 15.51 -20.07 11.91
CA SER A 409 14.45 -20.62 11.07
C SER A 409 13.88 -19.61 10.08
N ARG A 410 14.43 -18.39 10.03
CA ARG A 410 13.95 -17.32 9.17
C ARG A 410 14.03 -17.72 7.70
N GLY A 411 12.94 -17.52 6.95
CA GLY A 411 12.86 -17.89 5.54
C GLY A 411 12.54 -19.36 5.27
N ARG A 412 12.38 -20.19 6.31
CA ARG A 412 11.85 -21.56 6.17
C ARG A 412 10.32 -21.53 6.17
N TYR A 413 9.71 -22.46 5.45
CA TYR A 413 8.26 -22.57 5.35
C TYR A 413 7.73 -23.69 6.23
N MET A 414 6.54 -23.52 6.78
CA MET A 414 5.90 -24.48 7.68
C MET A 414 4.40 -24.57 7.41
N TRP A 415 3.87 -25.77 7.51
CA TRP A 415 2.45 -26.08 7.55
C TRP A 415 1.97 -26.07 8.99
N ILE A 416 0.95 -25.28 9.28
CA ILE A 416 0.36 -25.19 10.62
C ILE A 416 -1.16 -25.28 10.58
N CYS A 417 -1.76 -25.70 11.69
CA CYS A 417 -3.20 -25.56 11.87
C CYS A 417 -3.61 -24.09 11.96
N HIS A 418 -4.71 -23.73 11.29
CA HIS A 418 -5.28 -22.38 11.36
C HIS A 418 -6.68 -22.34 12.01
N VAL A 419 -7.22 -23.49 12.40
CA VAL A 419 -8.59 -23.62 12.93
C VAL A 419 -8.82 -22.78 14.20
N GLY A 420 -7.79 -22.51 15.00
CA GLY A 420 -7.92 -21.65 16.19
C GLY A 420 -8.33 -20.20 15.90
N TYR A 421 -8.18 -19.74 14.66
CA TYR A 421 -8.63 -18.43 14.20
C TYR A 421 -10.07 -18.43 13.67
N VAL A 422 -10.70 -19.61 13.59
CA VAL A 422 -12.10 -19.76 13.21
C VAL A 422 -12.97 -19.61 14.46
N PRO A 423 -13.95 -18.67 14.48
CA PRO A 423 -14.92 -18.57 15.56
C PRO A 423 -15.60 -19.91 15.85
N GLY A 424 -15.63 -20.29 17.14
CA GLY A 424 -16.28 -21.52 17.61
C GLY A 424 -15.45 -22.81 17.53
N GLN A 425 -14.26 -22.80 16.93
CA GLN A 425 -13.43 -24.01 16.81
C GLN A 425 -12.17 -23.96 17.70
N LYS A 426 -11.74 -25.15 18.17
CA LYS A 426 -10.48 -25.32 18.91
C LYS A 426 -9.41 -25.83 17.95
N GLY A 427 -8.34 -25.06 17.80
CA GLY A 427 -7.20 -25.44 16.95
C GLY A 427 -6.43 -26.65 17.49
N CYS A 428 -5.75 -27.36 16.59
CA CYS A 428 -4.80 -28.42 16.92
C CYS A 428 -3.36 -27.85 16.99
N SER A 429 -2.41 -28.58 17.60
CA SER A 429 -0.99 -28.21 17.64
C SER A 429 -0.18 -28.70 16.43
N PHE A 430 -0.84 -29.05 15.32
CA PHE A 430 -0.17 -29.57 14.12
C PHE A 430 0.84 -28.57 13.57
N PHE A 431 2.02 -29.10 13.29
CA PHE A 431 3.17 -28.40 12.77
C PHE A 431 3.99 -29.36 11.91
N GLN A 432 4.37 -28.92 10.72
CA GLN A 432 5.28 -29.65 9.84
C GLN A 432 6.13 -28.66 9.06
N TRP A 433 7.44 -28.90 8.94
CA TRP A 433 8.27 -28.11 8.02
C TRP A 433 7.87 -28.43 6.58
N ALA A 434 7.65 -27.39 5.78
CA ALA A 434 7.40 -27.54 4.36
C ALA A 434 8.72 -27.68 3.62
N GLU A 435 8.74 -28.57 2.62
CA GLU A 435 9.87 -28.79 1.74
C GLU A 435 9.49 -28.30 0.34
N PHE A 436 10.41 -27.56 -0.27
CA PHE A 436 10.29 -27.04 -1.62
C PHE A 436 11.66 -27.19 -2.31
N ASP A 437 11.64 -27.41 -3.61
CA ASP A 437 12.85 -27.38 -4.44
C ASP A 437 13.34 -25.93 -4.72
N GLU A 438 14.32 -25.75 -5.60
CA GLU A 438 14.83 -24.40 -5.93
C GLU A 438 13.81 -23.48 -6.63
N ASP A 439 12.76 -24.05 -7.23
CA ASP A 439 11.71 -23.36 -7.98
C ASP A 439 10.44 -23.11 -7.13
N GLY A 440 10.47 -23.57 -5.88
CA GLY A 440 9.36 -23.40 -4.96
C GLY A 440 8.24 -24.40 -5.19
N GLU A 441 8.55 -25.52 -5.84
CA GLU A 441 7.63 -26.62 -6.06
C GLU A 441 7.77 -27.68 -4.96
N PRO A 442 6.65 -28.25 -4.51
CA PRO A 442 6.65 -29.26 -3.46
C PRO A 442 7.07 -30.65 -3.99
N PRO A 443 7.54 -31.56 -3.12
CA PRO A 443 8.14 -32.84 -3.53
C PRO A 443 7.18 -33.80 -4.24
N TRP A 444 5.86 -33.65 -4.09
CA TRP A 444 4.88 -34.51 -4.75
C TRP A 444 4.73 -34.25 -6.25
N ILE A 445 5.23 -33.12 -6.77
CA ILE A 445 5.28 -32.88 -8.22
C ILE A 445 6.22 -33.88 -8.89
N SER A 446 7.44 -34.04 -8.37
CA SER A 446 8.41 -34.98 -8.92
C SER A 446 7.97 -36.45 -8.82
N GLN A 447 7.13 -36.78 -7.83
CA GLN A 447 6.54 -38.12 -7.69
C GLN A 447 5.45 -38.39 -8.72
N ALA A 448 4.70 -37.36 -9.13
CA ALA A 448 3.70 -37.47 -10.19
C ALA A 448 4.34 -37.64 -11.58
N GLU A 449 5.45 -36.95 -11.85
CA GLU A 449 6.20 -37.08 -13.12
C GLU A 449 6.95 -38.42 -13.23
N GLY A 450 7.35 -39.03 -12.10
CA GLY A 450 7.96 -40.37 -12.05
C GLY A 450 6.98 -41.54 -12.29
N HIS A 451 5.68 -41.28 -12.41
CA HIS A 451 4.64 -42.26 -12.72
C HIS A 451 4.01 -42.02 -14.11
N GLY A 452 4.78 -41.47 -15.05
CA GLY A 452 4.44 -41.55 -16.48
C GLY A 452 4.36 -43.01 -16.93
N CYS A 453 3.20 -43.39 -17.47
CA CYS A 453 2.92 -44.71 -18.04
C CYS A 453 4.09 -45.25 -18.88
N PRO A 454 4.45 -46.54 -18.77
CA PRO A 454 5.28 -47.17 -19.79
C PRO A 454 4.48 -47.16 -21.10
N ASN A 455 5.11 -46.68 -22.17
CA ASN A 455 4.59 -46.75 -23.53
C ASN A 455 4.00 -48.14 -23.81
N SER A 456 2.72 -48.18 -24.16
CA SER A 456 2.07 -49.31 -24.81
C SER A 456 1.17 -48.79 -25.90
#